data_AF-A0A242CLF2-F1
#
_entry.id   AF-A0A242CLF2-F1
#
_cell.length_a   1.000
_cell.length_b   1.000
_cell.length_c   1.000
_cell.angle_alpha   90.00
_cell.angle_beta   90.00
_cell.angle_gamma   90.00
#
_symmetry.space_group_name_H-M   'P 1'
#
loop_
_entity.id
_entity.type
_entity.pdbx_description
1 polymer ?
#
loop_
_entity_poly.entity_id
_entity_poly.type
_entity_poly.pdbx_seq_one_letter_code
_entity_poly.pdbx_strand_id
1 'polypeptide(L)'
;MTLEQDFEPKILLFFLLKKVNKVINRLLLFILIALPFITSASSVYAAEVSFHKIGDSVSTWHSKLLNGIHWTEQGSNMMTADENPAFFIEHGIPVTKPGAGFESIPEKDRLALIAYYGYQTNPNALTYTITQHIIWETLGNELLTTQVGNAFRVLSNVQIKKILTLIRIIGIT
;
A
#
# COMPACT_ATOMS: atom_id res chain seq x y z
N MET A 1 -65.36 -21.27 -44.82
CA MET A 1 -64.51 -21.25 -43.60
C MET A 1 -63.09 -21.57 -44.06
N THR A 2 -62.30 -20.55 -44.36
CA THR A 2 -60.98 -20.62 -45.00
C THR A 2 -59.90 -20.92 -43.95
N LEU A 3 -59.58 -22.20 -43.76
CA LEU A 3 -58.51 -22.64 -42.85
C LEU A 3 -57.10 -22.55 -43.47
N GLU A 4 -56.97 -22.07 -44.72
CA GLU A 4 -55.74 -22.18 -45.49
C GLU A 4 -54.92 -20.87 -45.59
N GLN A 5 -55.51 -19.72 -45.23
CA GLN A 5 -54.83 -18.41 -45.32
C GLN A 5 -54.15 -17.93 -44.02
N ASP A 6 -54.35 -18.59 -42.88
CA ASP A 6 -53.82 -18.14 -41.57
C ASP A 6 -52.53 -18.87 -41.14
N PHE A 7 -52.07 -19.88 -41.89
CA PHE A 7 -50.88 -20.68 -41.55
C PHE A 7 -49.56 -20.10 -42.11
N GLU A 8 -49.58 -19.57 -43.34
CA GLU A 8 -48.42 -18.99 -44.03
C GLU A 8 -47.70 -17.86 -43.26
N PRO A 9 -48.38 -16.83 -42.73
CA PRO A 9 -47.69 -15.72 -42.07
C PRO A 9 -47.04 -16.15 -40.74
N LYS A 10 -47.62 -17.13 -40.03
CA LYS A 10 -47.08 -17.66 -38.77
C LYS A 10 -45.82 -18.49 -39.00
N ILE A 11 -45.78 -19.27 -40.07
CA ILE A 11 -44.60 -20.06 -40.46
C ILE A 11 -43.47 -19.14 -40.90
N LEU A 12 -43.76 -18.12 -41.70
CA LEU A 12 -42.78 -17.13 -42.13
C LEU A 12 -42.18 -16.36 -40.93
N LEU A 13 -43.05 -15.94 -40.01
CA LEU A 13 -42.66 -15.28 -38.76
C LEU A 13 -41.78 -16.19 -37.88
N PHE A 14 -42.11 -17.48 -37.79
CA PHE A 14 -41.32 -18.48 -37.06
C PHE A 14 -39.91 -18.65 -37.66
N PHE A 15 -39.79 -18.73 -38.98
CA PHE A 15 -38.48 -18.82 -39.65
C PHE A 15 -37.65 -17.53 -39.49
N LEU A 16 -38.30 -16.36 -39.55
CA LEU A 16 -37.66 -15.07 -39.30
C LEU A 16 -37.16 -14.98 -37.85
N LEU A 17 -37.98 -15.33 -36.86
CA LEU A 17 -37.59 -15.37 -35.44
C LEU A 17 -36.42 -16.33 -35.19
N LYS A 18 -36.42 -17.52 -35.81
CA LYS A 18 -35.34 -18.49 -35.68
C LYS A 18 -34.03 -17.98 -36.31
N LYS A 19 -34.10 -17.27 -37.43
CA LYS A 19 -32.95 -16.64 -38.10
C LYS A 19 -32.41 -15.48 -37.26
N VAL A 20 -33.28 -14.64 -36.70
CA VAL A 20 -32.92 -13.53 -35.80
C VAL A 20 -32.25 -14.06 -34.53
N ASN A 21 -32.82 -15.08 -33.87
CA ASN A 21 -32.20 -15.71 -32.69
C ASN A 21 -30.83 -16.34 -32.99
N LYS A 22 -30.65 -16.92 -34.18
CA LYS A 22 -29.35 -17.45 -34.62
C LYS A 22 -28.31 -16.35 -34.81
N VAL A 23 -28.72 -15.18 -35.31
CA VAL A 23 -27.85 -14.00 -35.44
C VAL A 23 -27.52 -13.41 -34.07
N ILE A 24 -28.52 -13.27 -33.19
CA ILE A 24 -28.34 -12.78 -31.82
C ILE A 24 -27.40 -13.70 -31.03
N ASN A 25 -27.56 -15.02 -31.12
CA ASN A 25 -26.66 -15.97 -30.43
C ASN A 25 -25.23 -15.90 -30.97
N ARG A 26 -25.04 -15.70 -32.28
CA ARG A 26 -23.70 -15.50 -32.86
C ARG A 26 -23.07 -14.19 -32.40
N LEU A 27 -23.87 -13.13 -32.30
CA LEU A 27 -23.42 -11.83 -31.80
C LEU A 27 -23.05 -11.91 -30.31
N LEU A 28 -23.87 -12.57 -29.48
CA LEU A 28 -23.59 -12.81 -28.06
C LEU A 28 -22.31 -13.64 -27.87
N LEU A 29 -22.12 -14.69 -28.66
CA LEU A 29 -20.90 -15.50 -28.61
C LEU A 29 -19.67 -14.69 -28.99
N PHE A 30 -19.79 -13.83 -30.01
CA PHE A 30 -18.71 -12.93 -30.43
C PHE A 30 -18.37 -11.91 -29.33
N ILE A 31 -19.37 -11.31 -28.69
CA ILE A 31 -19.16 -10.39 -27.56
C ILE A 31 -18.46 -11.11 -26.39
N LEU A 32 -18.87 -12.33 -26.06
CA LEU A 32 -18.28 -13.11 -24.97
C LEU A 32 -16.79 -13.43 -25.21
N ILE A 33 -16.43 -13.70 -26.46
CA ILE A 33 -15.04 -13.97 -26.88
C ILE A 33 -14.22 -12.68 -27.00
N ALA A 34 -14.84 -11.56 -27.40
CA ALA A 34 -14.15 -10.28 -27.63
C ALA A 34 -13.92 -9.47 -26.34
N LEU A 35 -14.81 -9.56 -25.35
CA LEU A 35 -14.71 -8.83 -24.08
C LEU A 35 -13.35 -8.98 -23.35
N PRO A 36 -12.75 -10.18 -23.24
CA PRO A 36 -11.45 -10.38 -22.60
C PRO A 36 -10.28 -9.66 -23.31
N PHE A 37 -10.41 -9.37 -24.62
CA PHE A 37 -9.38 -8.64 -25.37
C PHE A 37 -9.48 -7.13 -25.20
N ILE A 38 -10.61 -6.63 -24.69
CA ILE A 38 -10.85 -5.21 -24.42
C ILE A 38 -10.51 -4.87 -22.96
N THR A 39 -10.68 -5.84 -22.05
CA THR A 39 -10.17 -5.71 -20.68
C THR A 39 -8.65 -5.91 -20.73
N SER A 40 -7.91 -4.80 -20.65
CA SER A 40 -6.47 -4.82 -20.46
C SER A 40 -6.15 -5.75 -19.29
N ALA A 41 -5.21 -6.69 -19.46
CA ALA A 41 -4.62 -7.37 -18.32
C ALA A 41 -4.07 -6.28 -17.40
N SER A 42 -4.69 -6.07 -16.24
CA SER A 42 -4.17 -5.14 -15.24
C SER A 42 -2.87 -5.75 -14.73
N SER A 43 -1.74 -5.30 -15.30
CA SER A 43 -0.42 -5.61 -14.77
C SER A 43 -0.33 -4.98 -13.38
N VAL A 44 -0.28 -5.83 -12.37
CA VAL A 44 0.05 -5.41 -11.00
C VAL A 44 1.56 -5.18 -10.99
N TYR A 45 1.97 -3.93 -11.14
CA TYR A 45 3.37 -3.55 -10.91
C TYR A 45 3.61 -3.47 -9.40
N ALA A 46 4.72 -4.06 -8.94
CA ALA A 46 5.21 -3.79 -7.60
C ALA A 46 5.71 -2.34 -7.53
N ALA A 47 5.51 -1.67 -6.40
CA ALA A 47 5.95 -0.30 -6.21
C ALA A 47 7.48 -0.19 -6.40
N GLU A 48 7.92 0.85 -7.09
CA GLU A 48 9.34 1.16 -7.24
C GLU A 48 9.88 1.77 -5.95
N VAL A 49 10.79 1.05 -5.28
CA VAL A 49 11.40 1.51 -4.04
C VAL A 49 12.79 2.07 -4.30
N SER A 50 13.06 3.27 -3.80
CA SER A 50 14.39 3.87 -3.81
C SER A 50 14.74 4.49 -2.45
N PHE A 51 16.05 4.62 -2.20
CA PHE A 51 16.59 5.21 -0.99
C PHE A 51 17.50 6.38 -1.35
N HIS A 52 17.35 7.48 -0.64
CA HIS A 52 18.24 8.63 -0.79
C HIS A 52 18.62 9.18 0.58
N LYS A 53 19.87 9.61 0.70
CA LYS A 53 20.39 10.16 1.95
C LYS A 53 19.81 11.57 2.16
N ILE A 54 19.28 11.80 3.36
CA ILE A 54 18.64 13.07 3.77
C ILE A 54 19.34 13.75 4.96
N GLY A 55 20.33 13.08 5.57
CA GLY A 55 21.12 13.65 6.65
C GLY A 55 22.29 12.77 7.07
N ASP A 56 23.19 13.34 7.86
CA ASP A 56 24.42 12.68 8.33
C ASP A 56 24.33 12.17 9.77
N SER A 57 23.16 12.28 10.42
CA SER A 57 22.98 11.83 11.80
C SER A 57 23.17 10.33 11.92
N VAL A 58 24.21 9.93 12.66
CA VAL A 58 24.47 8.53 13.00
C VAL A 58 23.57 8.12 14.17
N SER A 59 23.10 6.88 14.12
CA SER A 59 22.41 6.25 15.24
C SER A 59 22.82 4.80 15.41
N THR A 60 22.82 4.33 16.66
CA THR A 60 23.13 2.94 16.99
C THR A 60 21.97 2.30 17.72
N TRP A 61 21.79 1.00 17.52
CA TRP A 61 20.57 0.29 17.88
C TRP A 61 20.83 -1.17 18.24
N HIS A 62 19.90 -1.77 18.99
CA HIS A 62 19.67 -3.22 18.94
C HIS A 62 18.49 -3.54 18.02
N SER A 63 18.72 -4.35 16.99
CA SER A 63 17.67 -4.76 16.05
C SER A 63 16.92 -5.97 16.57
N LYS A 64 15.60 -5.85 16.76
CA LYS A 64 14.75 -6.98 17.20
C LYS A 64 14.70 -8.09 16.15
N LEU A 65 14.66 -7.71 14.88
CA LEU A 65 14.61 -8.65 13.75
C LEU A 65 15.87 -9.52 13.67
N LEU A 66 16.98 -9.00 14.16
CA LEU A 66 18.28 -9.67 14.19
C LEU A 66 18.64 -10.15 15.62
N ASN A 67 17.66 -10.57 16.43
CA ASN A 67 17.86 -11.08 17.79
C ASN A 67 18.68 -10.16 18.72
N GLY A 68 18.48 -8.85 18.60
CA GLY A 68 19.17 -7.84 19.41
C GLY A 68 20.59 -7.53 18.95
N ILE A 69 21.01 -7.95 17.75
CA ILE A 69 22.33 -7.57 17.21
C ILE A 69 22.46 -6.05 17.13
N HIS A 70 23.65 -5.56 17.50
CA HIS A 70 24.00 -4.16 17.41
C HIS A 70 24.10 -3.71 15.95
N TRP A 71 23.40 -2.63 15.60
CA TRP A 71 23.38 -2.06 14.26
C TRP A 71 23.70 -0.57 14.31
N THR A 72 24.42 -0.07 13.30
CA THR A 72 24.78 1.34 13.18
C THR A 72 24.30 1.88 11.83
N GLU A 73 23.42 2.87 11.87
CA GLU A 73 22.98 3.62 10.70
C GLU A 73 23.96 4.75 10.40
N GLN A 74 24.57 4.72 9.21
CA GLN A 74 25.56 5.69 8.74
C GLN A 74 24.88 6.87 8.03
N GLY A 75 24.10 7.63 8.78
CA GLY A 75 23.28 8.74 8.30
C GLY A 75 21.80 8.39 8.21
N SER A 76 21.00 9.39 7.88
CA SER A 76 19.55 9.26 7.70
C SER A 76 19.23 9.05 6.23
N ASN A 77 18.52 7.98 5.90
CA ASN A 77 18.08 7.67 4.55
C ASN A 77 16.55 7.67 4.48
N MET A 78 16.02 8.36 3.47
CA MET A 78 14.59 8.35 3.16
C MET A 78 14.31 7.31 2.09
N MET A 79 13.26 6.52 2.34
CA MET A 79 12.70 5.59 1.37
C MET A 79 11.57 6.30 0.62
N THR A 80 11.48 6.05 -0.68
CA THR A 80 10.30 6.38 -1.47
C THR A 80 9.77 5.14 -2.15
N ALA A 81 8.44 5.01 -2.21
CA ALA A 81 7.72 4.00 -2.99
C ALA A 81 6.87 4.72 -4.02
N ASP A 82 7.09 4.46 -5.31
CA ASP A 82 6.46 5.20 -6.42
C ASP A 82 6.57 6.72 -6.22
N GLU A 83 7.78 7.19 -5.93
CA GLU A 83 8.13 8.60 -5.64
C GLU A 83 7.48 9.20 -4.38
N ASN A 84 6.63 8.47 -3.67
CA ASN A 84 6.00 8.91 -2.44
C ASN A 84 6.86 8.53 -1.22
N PRO A 85 7.04 9.42 -0.22
CA PRO A 85 7.74 9.06 1.01
C PRO A 85 7.13 7.83 1.69
N ALA A 86 7.96 6.84 1.98
CA ALA A 86 7.59 5.61 2.65
C ALA A 86 8.48 5.42 3.89
N PHE A 87 8.02 4.65 4.86
CA PHE A 87 8.81 4.33 6.05
C PHE A 87 9.18 2.86 6.06
N PHE A 88 10.42 2.59 6.43
CA PHE A 88 10.95 1.24 6.43
C PHE A 88 10.61 0.53 7.75
N ILE A 89 9.98 -0.63 7.70
CA ILE A 89 9.55 -1.38 8.90
C ILE A 89 10.54 -2.48 9.32
N GLU A 90 11.46 -2.88 8.45
CA GLU A 90 12.41 -3.98 8.67
C GLU A 90 13.84 -3.49 8.95
N HIS A 91 14.08 -3.00 10.16
CA HIS A 91 15.36 -2.40 10.50
C HIS A 91 16.57 -3.36 10.35
N GLY A 92 17.59 -2.94 9.58
CA GLY A 92 18.84 -3.66 9.39
C GLY A 92 18.88 -4.65 8.22
N ILE A 93 17.80 -4.77 7.44
CA ILE A 93 17.81 -5.52 6.18
C ILE A 93 17.95 -4.53 5.03
N PRO A 94 19.03 -4.61 4.22
CA PRO A 94 19.11 -3.84 3.00
C PRO A 94 17.98 -4.30 2.08
N VAL A 95 17.05 -3.41 1.73
CA VAL A 95 16.04 -3.69 0.70
C VAL A 95 16.77 -3.81 -0.62
N THR A 96 17.10 -5.05 -0.99
CA THR A 96 17.78 -5.32 -2.25
C THR A 96 16.81 -5.35 -3.43
N LYS A 97 15.51 -5.59 -3.17
CA LYS A 97 14.41 -5.51 -4.15
C LYS A 97 13.06 -5.25 -3.45
N PRO A 98 12.13 -4.48 -4.05
CA PRO A 98 10.73 -4.48 -3.62
C PRO A 98 10.19 -5.91 -3.69
N GLY A 99 9.59 -6.40 -2.60
CA GLY A 99 8.86 -7.67 -2.60
C GLY A 99 7.52 -7.54 -3.32
N ALA A 100 7.06 -8.63 -3.94
CA ALA A 100 5.69 -8.72 -4.41
C ALA A 100 4.76 -9.10 -3.24
N GLY A 101 3.73 -8.30 -3.00
CA GLY A 101 2.71 -8.56 -1.98
C GLY A 101 2.78 -7.59 -0.81
N PHE A 102 1.70 -6.86 -0.56
CA PHE A 102 1.52 -6.08 0.66
C PHE A 102 0.89 -6.99 1.72
N GLU A 103 1.63 -7.29 2.78
CA GLU A 103 1.08 -7.97 3.95
C GLU A 103 0.75 -6.95 5.03
N SER A 104 -0.51 -6.97 5.48
CA SER A 104 -0.95 -6.10 6.57
C SER A 104 -0.38 -6.60 7.89
N ILE A 105 0.30 -5.72 8.64
CA ILE A 105 0.78 -6.03 10.00
C ILE A 105 -0.23 -5.57 11.07
N PRO A 106 -0.23 -6.20 12.27
CA PRO A 106 -1.14 -5.82 13.35
C PRO A 106 -1.03 -4.35 13.76
N GLU A 107 0.18 -3.79 13.71
CA GLU A 107 0.47 -2.42 14.15
C GLU A 107 0.10 -1.34 13.13
N LYS A 108 -0.51 -1.69 11.98
CA LYS A 108 -0.72 -0.78 10.84
C LYS A 108 -1.35 0.56 11.23
N ASP A 109 -2.36 0.55 12.11
CA ASP A 109 -3.10 1.76 12.47
C ASP A 109 -2.26 2.68 13.35
N ARG A 110 -1.47 2.09 14.27
CA ARG A 110 -0.53 2.83 15.10
C ARG A 110 0.60 3.43 14.26
N LEU A 111 1.14 2.67 13.31
CA LEU A 111 2.19 3.17 12.41
C LEU A 111 1.67 4.26 11.47
N ALA A 112 0.43 4.14 10.97
CA ALA A 112 -0.19 5.19 10.16
C ALA A 112 -0.34 6.50 10.94
N LEU A 113 -0.76 6.44 12.21
CA LEU A 113 -0.82 7.62 13.08
C LEU A 113 0.56 8.22 13.33
N ILE A 114 1.57 7.38 13.55
CA ILE A 114 2.98 7.83 13.68
C ILE A 114 3.42 8.53 12.40
N ALA A 115 3.19 7.95 11.21
CA ALA A 115 3.57 8.58 9.95
C ALA A 115 2.86 9.92 9.71
N TYR A 116 1.56 9.99 10.00
CA TYR A 116 0.75 11.18 9.80
C TYR A 116 1.21 12.36 10.69
N TYR A 117 1.21 12.16 12.02
CA TYR A 117 1.61 13.21 12.97
C TYR A 117 3.13 13.39 13.06
N GLY A 118 3.87 12.36 12.68
CA GLY A 118 5.32 12.29 12.59
C GLY A 118 5.91 13.23 11.57
N TYR A 119 5.38 13.10 10.35
CA TYR A 119 5.99 13.64 9.15
C TYR A 119 4.99 14.36 8.24
N GLN A 120 3.84 13.75 7.93
CA GLN A 120 2.94 14.32 6.90
C GLN A 120 2.44 15.73 7.24
N THR A 121 2.24 16.03 8.53
CA THR A 121 1.81 17.37 8.96
C THR A 121 2.89 18.47 8.84
N ASN A 122 4.17 18.10 8.77
CA ASN A 122 5.30 19.03 8.63
C ASN A 122 6.51 18.34 7.98
N PRO A 123 6.47 18.05 6.68
CA PRO A 123 7.45 17.19 6.03
C PRO A 123 8.80 17.89 5.87
N ASN A 124 9.83 17.34 6.51
CA ASN A 124 11.25 17.71 6.32
C ASN A 124 12.17 16.56 6.77
N ALA A 125 13.47 16.66 6.45
CA ALA A 125 14.46 15.63 6.76
C ALA A 125 14.50 15.25 8.24
N LEU A 126 14.51 16.23 9.16
CA LEU A 126 14.56 15.97 10.59
C LEU A 126 13.31 15.22 11.07
N THR A 127 12.12 15.68 10.66
CA THR A 127 10.86 15.01 11.03
C THR A 127 10.76 13.61 10.45
N TYR A 128 11.27 13.38 9.23
CA TYR A 128 11.33 12.04 8.65
C TYR A 128 12.23 11.13 9.50
N THR A 129 13.45 11.55 9.81
CA THR A 129 14.39 10.76 10.62
C THR A 129 13.80 10.41 11.98
N ILE A 130 13.22 11.39 12.68
CA ILE A 130 12.59 11.16 13.98
C ILE A 130 11.42 10.19 13.85
N THR A 131 10.58 10.34 12.82
CA THR A 131 9.44 9.45 12.57
C THR A 131 9.89 8.01 12.30
N GLN A 132 10.92 7.85 11.46
CA GLN A 132 11.51 6.55 11.15
C GLN A 132 12.06 5.84 12.40
N HIS A 133 12.72 6.59 13.28
CA HIS A 133 13.21 6.08 14.57
C HIS A 133 12.05 5.61 15.46
N ILE A 134 10.98 6.42 15.58
CA ILE A 134 9.80 6.07 16.39
C ILE A 134 9.10 4.82 15.85
N ILE A 135 9.05 4.65 14.53
CA ILE A 135 8.53 3.43 13.89
C ILE A 135 9.35 2.22 14.31
N TRP A 136 10.69 2.29 14.24
CA TRP A 136 11.55 1.18 14.65
C TRP A 136 11.44 0.87 16.15
N GLU A 137 11.38 1.87 17.02
CA GLU A 137 11.12 1.66 18.46
C GLU A 137 9.76 1.02 18.70
N THR A 138 8.72 1.45 17.96
CA THR A 138 7.37 0.89 18.07
C THR A 138 7.32 -0.59 17.68
N LEU A 139 8.14 -1.00 16.72
CA LEU A 139 8.28 -2.40 16.31
C LEU A 139 9.19 -3.21 17.24
N GLY A 140 9.81 -2.56 18.23
CA GLY A 140 10.58 -3.17 19.31
C GLY A 140 12.09 -3.16 19.15
N ASN A 141 12.63 -2.35 18.22
CA ASN A 141 14.06 -2.04 18.20
C ASN A 141 14.40 -1.09 19.35
N GLU A 142 15.64 -1.16 19.85
CA GLU A 142 16.10 -0.30 20.94
C GLU A 142 17.11 0.71 20.42
N LEU A 143 16.82 2.00 20.59
CA LEU A 143 17.77 3.06 20.25
C LEU A 143 18.81 3.21 21.37
N LEU A 144 20.08 3.04 21.04
CA LEU A 144 21.19 3.17 21.98
C LEU A 144 21.76 4.58 21.99
N THR A 145 22.12 5.10 20.81
CA THR A 145 22.65 6.46 20.66
C THR A 145 22.14 7.11 19.39
N THR A 146 22.01 8.44 19.39
CA THR A 146 21.63 9.20 18.19
C THR A 146 22.26 10.59 18.16
N GLN A 147 22.69 11.00 16.97
CA GLN A 147 23.16 12.36 16.68
C GLN A 147 22.04 13.29 16.20
N VAL A 148 20.78 12.84 16.16
CA VAL A 148 19.62 13.67 15.81
C VAL A 148 19.37 14.79 16.86
N GLY A 149 20.06 14.71 18.00
CA GLY A 149 20.12 15.75 19.03
C GLY A 149 18.90 15.77 19.96
N ASN A 150 18.82 16.79 20.82
CA ASN A 150 17.76 16.93 21.82
C ASN A 150 16.34 17.04 21.21
N ALA A 151 16.24 17.45 19.95
CA ALA A 151 14.97 17.51 19.22
C ALA A 151 14.28 16.14 19.13
N PHE A 152 15.05 15.04 19.03
CA PHE A 152 14.50 13.69 19.06
C PHE A 152 13.69 13.44 20.33
N ARG A 153 14.26 13.69 21.51
CA ARG A 153 13.59 13.48 22.81
C ARG A 153 12.36 14.37 23.00
N VAL A 154 12.37 15.60 22.51
CA VAL A 154 11.23 16.52 22.68
C VAL A 154 10.09 16.13 21.72
N LEU A 155 10.41 15.93 20.45
CA LEU A 155 9.41 15.63 19.42
C LEU A 155 8.85 14.22 19.56
N SER A 156 9.67 13.22 19.93
CA SER A 156 9.19 11.87 20.23
C SER A 156 8.20 11.87 21.39
N ASN A 157 8.51 12.56 22.49
CA ASN A 157 7.61 12.66 23.63
C ASN A 157 6.30 13.40 23.31
N VAL A 158 6.35 14.46 22.50
CA VAL A 158 5.14 15.18 22.06
C VAL A 158 4.28 14.30 21.15
N GLN A 159 4.90 13.61 20.18
CA GLN A 159 4.18 12.75 19.24
C GLN A 159 3.61 11.52 19.92
N ILE A 160 4.39 10.83 20.76
CA ILE A 160 3.91 9.71 21.57
C ILE A 160 2.73 10.14 22.45
N LYS A 161 2.78 11.32 23.10
CA LYS A 161 1.65 11.84 23.88
C LYS A 161 0.42 12.10 23.02
N LYS A 162 0.57 12.70 21.84
CA LYS A 162 -0.54 12.93 20.90
C LYS A 162 -1.17 11.60 20.46
N ILE A 163 -0.36 10.63 20.09
CA ILE A 163 -0.80 9.29 19.65
C ILE A 163 -1.52 8.57 20.80
N LEU A 164 -0.95 8.53 22.00
CA LEU A 164 -1.57 7.90 23.17
C LEU A 164 -2.89 8.58 23.56
N THR A 165 -2.98 9.90 23.43
CA THR A 165 -4.21 10.65 23.68
C THR A 165 -5.28 10.30 22.65
N LEU A 166 -4.91 10.21 21.38
CA LEU A 166 -5.82 9.81 20.32
C LEU A 166 -6.30 8.37 20.51
N ILE A 167 -5.39 7.42 20.74
CA ILE A 167 -5.73 6.02 21.02
C ILE A 167 -6.76 5.90 22.14
N ARG A 168 -6.59 6.66 23.23
CA ARG A 168 -7.55 6.71 24.35
C ARG A 168 -8.92 7.29 23.97
N ILE A 169 -8.96 8.30 23.09
CA ILE A 169 -10.22 8.93 22.65
C ILE A 169 -10.97 8.03 21.67
N ILE A 170 -10.27 7.36 20.76
CA ILE A 170 -10.88 6.59 19.68
C ILE A 170 -11.11 5.11 20.06
N GLY A 171 -10.54 4.63 21.17
CA GLY A 171 -10.75 3.27 21.68
C GLY A 171 -10.09 2.17 20.84
N ILE A 172 -9.03 2.49 20.10
CA ILE A 172 -8.28 1.54 19.27
C ILE A 172 -7.27 0.82 20.17
N THR A 173 -7.64 -0.35 20.71
CA THR A 173 -6.75 -1.26 21.45
C THR A 173 -6.05 -2.25 20.54
#